data_AF-Q1W1I1-F1
#
_entry.id   AF-Q1W1I1-F1
#
_cell.length_a   1.000
_cell.length_b   1.000
_cell.length_c   1.000
_cell.angle_alpha   90.00
_cell.angle_beta   90.00
_cell.angle_gamma   90.00
#
_symmetry.space_group_name_H-M   'P 1'
#
loop_
_entity.id
_entity.type
_entity.pdbx_description
1 polymer ?
#
loop_
_entity_poly.entity_id
_entity_poly.type
_entity_poly.pdbx_seq_one_letter_code
_entity_poly.pdbx_strand_id
1 'polypeptide(L)'
;FVNDENQHNKRPPPVTKEMIAQYREELKEANVRTIKKVVEAKARKKQRAMKKMEKVKKKIESISSEMGSNDYDKAQQIRMLYKKALIQKKPKVTYVVSKRNQATSKARHRPKGVEGTYKLVDRRMKADKRGQKAADRRNKKRGKR
;
A
#
# COMPACT_ATOMS: atom_id res chain seq x y z
N PHE A 1 -18.75 24.00 27.55
CA PHE A 1 -18.46 22.99 28.58
C PHE A 1 -19.34 21.74 28.40
N VAL A 2 -20.65 21.81 28.63
CA VAL A 2 -21.57 20.66 28.53
C VAL A 2 -21.54 19.93 27.16
N ASN A 3 -21.49 20.68 26.06
CA ASN A 3 -21.41 20.08 24.71
C ASN A 3 -20.09 19.34 24.46
N ASP A 4 -19.00 19.79 25.09
CA ASP A 4 -17.66 19.25 24.94
C ASP A 4 -17.51 17.95 25.76
N GLU A 5 -18.05 17.99 26.99
CA GLU A 5 -18.14 16.84 27.88
C GLU A 5 -18.97 15.71 27.25
N ASN A 6 -20.12 16.03 26.64
CA ASN A 6 -20.97 15.03 25.96
C ASN A 6 -20.30 14.36 24.76
N GLN A 7 -19.39 15.03 24.05
CA GLN A 7 -18.70 14.43 22.92
C GLN A 7 -17.57 13.50 23.37
N HIS A 8 -16.86 13.86 24.43
CA HIS A 8 -15.59 13.22 24.80
C HIS A 8 -15.73 12.23 25.96
N ASN A 9 -16.80 12.33 26.75
CA ASN A 9 -17.07 11.45 27.90
C ASN A 9 -17.98 10.26 27.55
N LYS A 10 -17.70 9.57 26.44
CA LYS A 10 -18.44 8.36 26.02
C LYS A 10 -17.51 7.15 25.97
N ARG A 11 -17.85 6.11 26.73
CA ARG A 11 -17.17 4.81 26.65
C ARG A 11 -17.60 4.11 25.35
N PRO A 12 -16.67 3.63 24.52
CA PRO A 12 -17.02 2.91 23.30
C PRO A 12 -17.74 1.61 23.70
N PRO A 13 -18.97 1.35 23.19
CA PRO A 13 -19.68 0.12 23.50
C PRO A 13 -18.95 -1.09 22.89
N PRO A 14 -19.09 -2.29 23.47
CA PRO A 14 -18.55 -3.51 22.87
C PRO A 14 -19.25 -3.75 21.52
N VAL A 15 -18.46 -3.81 20.44
CA VAL A 15 -18.99 -3.96 19.08
C VAL A 15 -18.85 -5.42 18.63
N THR A 16 -19.96 -6.04 18.25
CA THR A 16 -19.95 -7.40 17.67
C THR A 16 -19.67 -7.35 16.17
N LYS A 17 -19.15 -8.46 15.61
CA LYS A 17 -18.89 -8.56 14.16
C LYS A 17 -20.17 -8.47 13.33
N GLU A 18 -21.27 -8.98 13.87
CA GLU A 18 -22.59 -9.00 13.25
C GLU A 18 -23.17 -7.58 13.13
N MET A 19 -23.08 -6.78 14.21
CA MET A 19 -23.50 -5.38 14.19
C MET A 19 -22.72 -4.56 13.14
N ILE A 20 -21.40 -4.78 13.04
CA ILE A 20 -20.57 -4.10 12.02
C ILE A 20 -21.01 -4.50 10.61
N ALA A 21 -21.39 -5.77 10.40
CA ALA A 21 -21.87 -6.23 9.11
C ALA A 21 -23.20 -5.57 8.74
N GLN A 22 -24.16 -5.52 9.67
CA GLN A 22 -25.45 -4.87 9.49
C GLN A 22 -25.30 -3.39 9.12
N TYR A 23 -24.53 -2.62 9.91
CA TYR A 23 -24.23 -1.22 9.61
C TYR A 23 -23.57 -1.03 8.24
N ARG A 24 -22.73 -1.97 7.81
CA ARG A 24 -22.11 -1.91 6.48
C ARG A 24 -23.10 -2.19 5.35
N GLU A 25 -24.08 -3.06 5.55
CA GLU A 25 -25.15 -3.27 4.57
C GLU A 25 -26.05 -2.03 4.47
N GLU A 26 -26.47 -1.44 5.59
CA GLU A 26 -27.25 -0.18 5.60
C GLU A 26 -26.50 0.96 4.87
N LEU A 27 -25.20 1.10 5.11
CA LEU A 27 -24.37 2.11 4.43
C LEU A 27 -24.16 1.82 2.94
N LYS A 28 -24.25 0.56 2.49
CA LYS A 28 -24.22 0.20 1.06
C LYS A 28 -25.55 0.51 0.39
N GLU A 29 -26.67 0.29 1.08
CA GLU A 29 -27.99 0.68 0.60
C GLU A 29 -28.08 2.19 0.43
N ALA A 30 -27.54 2.97 1.37
CA ALA A 30 -27.43 4.43 1.21
C ALA A 30 -26.48 4.83 0.06
N ASN A 31 -25.40 4.07 -0.17
CA ASN A 31 -24.48 4.26 -1.30
C ASN A 31 -24.85 3.37 -2.50
N VAL A 32 -26.06 3.50 -3.04
CA VAL A 32 -26.45 2.74 -4.24
C VAL A 32 -25.47 3.07 -5.38
N ARG A 33 -24.60 2.12 -5.72
CA ARG A 33 -23.76 2.20 -6.91
C ARG A 33 -24.66 1.98 -8.12
N THR A 34 -25.15 3.06 -8.72
CA THR A 34 -25.97 2.97 -9.93
C THR A 34 -25.22 2.21 -11.04
N ILE A 35 -25.96 1.49 -11.89
CA ILE A 35 -25.38 0.70 -13.00
C ILE A 35 -24.44 1.57 -13.83
N LYS A 36 -24.82 2.82 -14.11
CA LYS A 36 -24.00 3.84 -14.77
C LYS A 36 -22.65 4.05 -14.07
N LYS A 37 -22.63 4.31 -12.76
CA LYS A 37 -21.38 4.54 -12.00
C LYS A 37 -20.47 3.31 -11.96
N VAL A 38 -21.04 2.10 -11.93
CA VAL A 38 -20.26 0.85 -11.99
C VAL A 38 -19.61 0.67 -13.36
N VAL A 39 -20.38 0.89 -14.44
CA VAL A 39 -19.88 0.80 -15.81
C VAL A 39 -18.82 1.87 -16.07
N GLU A 40 -19.04 3.11 -15.65
CA GLU A 40 -18.02 4.17 -15.74
C GLU A 40 -16.75 3.81 -14.97
N ALA A 41 -16.86 3.24 -13.76
CA ALA A 41 -15.70 2.84 -12.98
C ALA A 41 -14.91 1.71 -13.68
N LYS A 42 -15.61 0.73 -14.27
CA LYS A 42 -14.98 -0.34 -15.08
C LYS A 42 -14.30 0.25 -16.32
N ALA A 43 -14.96 1.16 -17.04
CA ALA A 43 -14.41 1.83 -18.21
C ALA A 43 -13.17 2.67 -17.86
N ARG A 44 -13.20 3.44 -16.78
CA ARG A 44 -12.04 4.20 -16.27
C ARG A 44 -10.87 3.28 -15.91
N LYS A 45 -11.13 2.13 -15.27
CA LYS A 45 -10.07 1.15 -14.97
C LYS A 45 -9.47 0.55 -16.24
N LYS A 46 -10.30 0.18 -17.23
CA LYS A 46 -9.84 -0.32 -18.54
C LYS A 46 -9.02 0.74 -19.27
N GLN A 47 -9.49 1.99 -19.32
CA GLN A 47 -8.78 3.09 -19.96
C GLN A 47 -7.41 3.35 -19.33
N ARG A 48 -7.31 3.33 -18.00
CA ARG A 48 -6.02 3.48 -17.28
C ARG A 48 -5.05 2.35 -17.62
N ALA A 49 -5.54 1.12 -17.74
CA ALA A 49 -4.73 -0.03 -18.14
C ALA A 49 -4.23 0.11 -19.60
N MET A 50 -5.13 0.47 -20.53
CA MET A 50 -4.79 0.70 -21.94
C MET A 50 -3.76 1.82 -22.11
N LYS A 51 -3.95 2.97 -21.46
CA LYS A 51 -2.98 4.07 -21.46
C LYS A 51 -1.60 3.66 -20.94
N LYS A 52 -1.53 2.75 -19.97
CA LYS A 52 -0.25 2.22 -19.47
C LYS A 52 0.43 1.36 -20.53
N MET A 53 -0.32 0.52 -21.23
CA MET A 53 0.20 -0.32 -22.31
C MET A 53 0.62 0.49 -23.53
N GLU A 54 -0.13 1.51 -23.91
CA GLU A 54 0.23 2.45 -24.99
C GLU A 54 1.56 3.15 -24.72
N LYS A 55 1.79 3.62 -23.48
CA LYS A 55 3.08 4.19 -23.08
C LYS A 55 4.24 3.20 -23.19
N VAL A 56 3.97 1.91 -22.98
CA VAL A 56 4.98 0.86 -23.11
C VAL A 56 5.25 0.55 -24.58
N LYS A 57 4.20 0.46 -25.42
CA LYS A 57 4.34 0.30 -26.87
C LYS A 57 5.21 1.39 -27.48
N LYS A 58 4.93 2.66 -27.16
CA LYS A 58 5.76 3.80 -27.60
C LYS A 58 7.23 3.70 -27.18
N LYS A 59 7.50 3.15 -25.99
CA LYS A 59 8.88 2.91 -25.52
C LYS A 59 9.55 1.74 -26.24
N ILE A 60 8.79 0.70 -26.58
CA ILE A 60 9.29 -0.43 -27.35
C ILE A 60 9.67 0.02 -28.77
N GLU A 61 8.80 0.79 -29.42
CA GLU A 61 9.09 1.41 -30.72
C GLU A 61 10.39 2.23 -30.66
N SER A 62 10.55 3.06 -29.62
CA SER A 62 11.77 3.83 -29.41
C SER A 62 13.03 2.97 -29.23
N ILE A 63 12.96 1.87 -28.48
CA ILE A 63 14.11 0.95 -28.27
C ILE A 63 14.42 0.17 -29.55
N SER A 64 13.39 -0.19 -30.31
CA SER A 64 13.55 -0.91 -31.58
C SER A 64 14.32 -0.06 -32.60
N SER A 65 14.00 1.23 -32.68
CA SER A 65 14.60 2.20 -33.62
C SER A 65 16.00 2.68 -33.21
N GLU A 66 16.46 2.40 -32.00
CA GLU A 66 17.79 2.80 -31.53
C GLU A 66 18.88 1.98 -32.25
N MET A 67 19.71 2.64 -33.05
CA MET A 67 20.84 2.02 -33.75
C MET A 67 22.05 1.92 -32.83
N GLY A 68 22.73 0.76 -32.80
CA GLY A 68 23.95 0.54 -32.01
C GLY A 68 23.79 -0.34 -30.76
N SER A 69 22.56 -0.74 -30.40
CA SER A 69 22.31 -1.75 -29.36
C SER A 69 22.16 -3.16 -29.97
N ASN A 70 22.74 -4.17 -29.33
CA ASN A 70 22.57 -5.57 -29.71
C ASN A 70 21.10 -6.01 -29.54
N ASP A 71 20.61 -6.87 -30.43
CA ASP A 71 19.21 -7.34 -30.43
C ASP A 71 18.86 -8.11 -29.15
N TYR A 72 19.84 -8.81 -28.57
CA TYR A 72 19.68 -9.48 -27.28
C TYR A 72 19.36 -8.47 -26.16
N ASP A 73 20.08 -7.36 -26.10
CA ASP A 73 19.89 -6.33 -25.07
C ASP A 73 18.56 -5.59 -25.28
N LYS A 74 18.20 -5.30 -26.53
CA LYS A 74 16.87 -4.77 -26.88
C LYS A 74 15.76 -5.69 -26.38
N ALA A 75 15.87 -6.99 -26.61
CA ALA A 75 14.89 -7.97 -26.15
C ALA A 75 14.78 -8.01 -24.61
N GLN A 76 15.91 -7.94 -23.89
CA GLN A 76 15.90 -7.88 -22.42
C GLN A 76 15.24 -6.59 -21.91
N GLN A 77 15.54 -5.44 -22.51
CA GLN A 77 14.91 -4.17 -22.16
C GLN A 77 13.39 -4.20 -22.38
N ILE A 78 12.94 -4.75 -23.50
CA ILE A 78 11.51 -4.96 -23.80
C ILE A 78 10.85 -5.85 -22.75
N ARG A 79 11.46 -6.99 -22.39
CA ARG A 79 10.96 -7.88 -21.32
C ARG A 79 10.83 -7.15 -19.99
N MET A 80 11.82 -6.33 -19.61
CA MET A 80 11.78 -5.53 -18.39
C MET A 80 10.66 -4.48 -18.41
N LEU A 81 10.39 -3.85 -19.56
CA LEU A 81 9.30 -2.89 -19.71
C LEU A 81 7.93 -3.54 -19.52
N TYR A 82 7.68 -4.69 -20.13
CA TYR A 82 6.44 -5.46 -19.92
C TYR A 82 6.27 -5.88 -18.46
N LYS A 83 7.34 -6.35 -17.81
CA LYS A 83 7.31 -6.71 -16.38
C LYS A 83 6.93 -5.52 -15.50
N LYS A 84 7.48 -4.33 -15.77
CA LYS A 84 7.13 -3.08 -15.07
C LYS A 84 5.69 -2.62 -15.36
N ALA A 85 5.15 -2.95 -16.53
CA ALA A 85 3.79 -2.63 -16.92
C ALA A 85 2.74 -3.46 -16.16
N LEU A 86 3.00 -4.75 -15.98
CA LEU A 86 2.09 -5.66 -15.27
C LEU A 86 2.12 -5.48 -13.75
N ILE A 87 3.30 -5.25 -13.17
CA ILE A 87 3.45 -5.18 -11.71
C ILE A 87 2.86 -3.87 -11.19
N GLN A 88 1.90 -3.96 -10.27
CA GLN A 88 1.49 -2.82 -9.45
C GLN A 88 2.61 -2.51 -8.46
N LYS A 89 3.20 -1.31 -8.55
CA LYS A 89 4.26 -0.89 -7.63
C LYS A 89 3.69 -0.79 -6.22
N LYS A 90 4.06 -1.74 -5.37
CA LYS A 90 3.85 -1.61 -3.92
C LYS A 90 4.77 -0.48 -3.41
N PRO A 91 4.29 0.41 -2.54
CA PRO A 91 5.14 1.43 -1.95
C PRO A 91 6.29 0.74 -1.21
N LYS A 92 7.53 1.06 -1.58
CA LYS A 92 8.72 0.58 -0.86
C LYS A 92 8.83 1.42 0.42
N VAL A 93 8.78 0.75 1.57
CA VAL A 93 8.98 1.41 2.87
C VAL A 93 10.45 1.35 3.23
N THR A 94 11.10 2.51 3.33
CA THR A 94 12.49 2.61 3.77
C THR A 94 12.55 2.50 5.29
N TYR A 95 13.36 1.57 5.82
CA TYR A 95 13.53 1.42 7.26
C TYR A 95 14.70 2.28 7.74
N VAL A 96 14.43 3.20 8.67
CA VAL A 96 15.44 4.07 9.27
C VAL A 96 15.63 3.63 10.71
N VAL A 97 16.87 3.41 11.13
CA VAL A 97 17.17 3.01 12.52
C VAL A 97 17.27 4.25 13.40
N SER A 98 16.48 4.35 14.46
CA SER A 98 16.64 5.41 15.45
C SER A 98 17.85 5.13 16.34
N LYS A 99 18.81 6.05 16.35
CA LYS A 99 19.94 6.07 17.29
C LYS A 99 19.61 7.03 18.44
N ARG A 100 20.09 6.75 19.66
CA ARG A 100 19.80 7.51 20.90
C ARG A 100 19.97 9.02 20.72
N ASN A 101 21.02 9.46 20.02
CA ASN A 101 21.35 10.87 19.82
C ASN A 101 20.48 11.56 18.74
N GLN A 102 19.62 10.82 18.04
CA GLN A 102 18.71 11.34 17.01
C GLN A 102 17.23 11.27 17.44
N ALA A 103 16.94 10.59 18.57
CA ALA A 103 15.58 10.31 19.00
C ALA A 103 14.88 11.52 19.67
N THR A 104 15.63 12.41 20.31
CA THR A 104 15.06 13.47 21.16
C THR A 104 14.89 14.82 20.47
N SER A 105 15.74 15.19 19.49
CA SER A 105 15.68 16.51 18.82
C SER A 105 15.26 16.48 17.35
N LYS A 106 15.38 15.33 16.66
CA LYS A 106 15.10 15.22 15.21
C LYS A 106 13.77 14.54 14.87
N ALA A 107 12.99 14.10 15.85
CA ALA A 107 11.71 13.42 15.61
C ALA A 107 10.67 14.28 14.86
N ARG A 108 10.80 15.62 14.93
CA ARG A 108 9.93 16.55 14.20
C ARG A 108 10.30 16.69 12.72
N HIS A 109 11.53 16.36 12.34
CA HIS A 109 12.01 16.52 10.97
C HIS A 109 12.24 15.17 10.30
N ARG A 110 11.92 15.11 9.01
CA ARG A 110 12.17 13.93 8.19
C ARG A 110 13.68 13.59 8.19
N PRO A 111 14.06 12.31 8.35
CA PRO A 111 15.47 11.93 8.33
C PRO A 111 16.10 12.33 6.98
N LYS A 112 17.29 12.95 7.04
CA LYS A 112 18.04 13.39 5.85
C LYS A 112 18.30 12.19 4.93
N GLY A 113 18.10 12.38 3.62
CA GLY A 113 18.37 11.37 2.59
C GLY A 113 17.30 10.29 2.41
N VAL A 114 16.14 10.41 3.07
CA VAL A 114 15.04 9.44 2.90
C VAL A 114 13.89 10.10 2.17
N GLU A 115 13.53 9.60 1.00
CA GLU A 115 12.36 10.05 0.22
C GLU A 115 11.17 9.06 0.35
N GLY A 116 9.94 9.56 0.18
CA GLY A 116 8.73 8.72 0.21
C GLY A 116 8.27 8.20 1.58
N THR A 117 7.71 7.01 1.65
CA THR A 117 7.24 6.41 2.92
C THR A 117 8.40 5.78 3.68
N TYR A 118 8.61 6.17 4.94
CA TYR A 118 9.63 5.57 5.79
C TYR A 118 9.04 5.05 7.09
N LYS A 119 9.70 4.04 7.68
CA LYS A 119 9.38 3.53 9.00
C LYS A 119 10.60 3.65 9.89
N LEU A 120 10.50 4.45 10.94
CA LEU A 120 11.49 4.50 12.00
C LEU A 120 11.42 3.20 12.81
N VAL A 121 12.56 2.57 13.06
CA VAL A 121 12.68 1.30 13.80
C VAL A 121 13.75 1.46 14.86
N ASP A 122 13.44 1.08 16.08
CA ASP A 122 14.41 1.00 17.18
C ASP A 122 14.71 -0.47 17.54
N ARG A 123 15.62 -0.68 18.49
CA ARG A 123 16.02 -2.03 18.92
C ARG A 123 14.86 -2.77 19.61
N ARG A 124 14.02 -2.07 20.38
CA ARG A 124 12.90 -2.68 21.10
C ARG A 124 11.77 -3.10 20.17
N MET A 125 11.35 -2.25 19.23
CA MET A 125 10.37 -2.60 18.19
C MET A 125 10.83 -3.80 17.34
N LYS A 126 12.14 -3.95 17.09
CA LYS A 126 12.68 -5.15 16.41
C LYS A 126 12.51 -6.41 17.27
N ALA A 127 12.77 -6.32 18.57
CA ALA A 127 12.58 -7.43 19.51
C ALA A 127 11.10 -7.80 19.65
N ASP A 128 10.21 -6.83 19.84
CA ASP A 128 8.78 -7.05 20.02
C ASP A 128 8.16 -7.70 18.78
N LYS A 129 8.48 -7.21 17.57
CA LYS A 129 8.03 -7.85 16.32
C LYS A 129 8.60 -9.24 16.11
N ARG A 130 9.81 -9.50 16.58
CA ARG A 130 10.40 -10.85 16.51
C ARG A 130 9.63 -11.80 17.42
N GLY A 131 9.33 -11.38 18.65
CA GLY A 131 8.50 -12.13 19.59
C GLY A 131 7.10 -12.40 19.04
N GLN A 132 6.43 -11.36 18.52
CA GLN A 132 5.12 -11.47 17.89
C GLN A 132 5.12 -12.46 16.72
N LYS A 133 6.10 -12.36 15.80
CA LYS A 133 6.23 -13.31 14.69
C LYS A 133 6.47 -14.75 15.15
N ALA A 134 7.21 -14.95 16.24
CA ALA A 134 7.43 -16.27 16.81
C ALA A 134 6.13 -16.85 17.40
N ALA A 135 5.38 -16.03 18.14
CA ALA A 135 4.07 -16.39 18.68
C ALA A 135 3.07 -16.71 17.55
N ASP A 136 2.98 -15.87 16.52
CA ASP A 136 2.11 -16.07 15.35
C ASP A 136 2.42 -17.40 14.64
N ARG A 137 3.71 -17.73 14.49
CA ARG A 137 4.14 -19.02 13.92
C ARG A 137 3.71 -20.20 14.80
N ARG A 138 3.83 -20.08 16.13
CA ARG A 138 3.38 -21.12 17.08
C ARG A 138 1.86 -21.30 17.01
N ASN A 139 1.10 -20.22 17.00
CA ASN A 139 -0.35 -20.24 16.93
C ASN A 139 -0.85 -20.81 15.60
N LYS A 140 -0.22 -20.46 14.48
CA LYS A 140 -0.54 -21.02 13.15
C LYS A 140 -0.26 -22.53 13.06
N LYS A 141 0.75 -23.04 13.77
CA LYS A 141 1.01 -24.49 13.88
C LYS A 141 -0.05 -25.19 14.74
N ARG A 142 -0.51 -24.56 15.82
CA ARG A 142 -1.55 -25.12 16.71
C ARG A 142 -2.92 -25.20 16.02
N GLY A 143 -3.31 -24.17 15.26
CA GLY A 143 -4.58 -24.17 14.52
C GLY A 143 -4.61 -25.00 13.22
N LYS A 144 -3.54 -25.76 12.94
CA LYS A 144 -3.49 -26.75 11.84
C LYS A 144 -3.60 -28.20 12.36
N ARG A 145 -3.71 -28.39 13.68
CA ARG A 145 -4.08 -29.66 14.30
C ARG A 145 -5.55 -29.62 14.66
#